data_AF-U7GTU7-F1
#
_entry.id   AF-U7GTU7-F1
#
_cell.length_a   1.000
_cell.length_b   1.000
_cell.length_c   1.000
_cell.angle_alpha   90.00
_cell.angle_beta   90.00
_cell.angle_gamma   90.00
#
_symmetry.space_group_name_H-M   'P 1'
#
loop_
_entity.id
_entity.type
_entity.pdbx_description
1 polymer ?
#
loop_
_entity_poly.entity_id
_entity_poly.type
_entity_poly.pdbx_seq_one_letter_code
_entity_poly.pdbx_strand_id
1 'polypeptide(L)'
;MSKEFAFTIKSICFDENYHPSNNTRITTNFANLARGASRQENLRNTLQMINNRFNSLAHWDNPNADRYALELEIISVDIDVEGKGETFPTIEILKTNILDRKTNKRIDGIVGNNFSSYVRDYDFSVLLLEHNKDQATFSTPENYGELHGKIFQSFVNSETYSNNFNKAPVICLSVSTTKTYHRTANQHPILGVEYEQDAYSLTDEYFAKMGLEVRYFMPANSVAPLAFYFRGDLLNDYTDLELISTISTMESFQKIYRPEIYNANSPAGKCYQPSLKHQDYSLTRIVYDREERSQLAVKQGKFTEEQFIKRYQNILDQWAANYAVV
;
A
#
# COMPACT_ATOMS: atom_id res chain seq x y z
N MET A 1 -28.92 -17.13 -0.71
CA MET A 1 -27.61 -16.85 -1.33
C MET A 1 -27.58 -15.38 -1.69
N SER A 2 -26.75 -14.59 -1.02
CA SER A 2 -26.52 -13.20 -1.44
C SER A 2 -25.79 -13.23 -2.78
N LYS A 3 -26.16 -12.35 -3.72
CA LYS A 3 -25.39 -12.17 -4.96
C LYS A 3 -23.95 -11.75 -4.60
N GLU A 4 -22.98 -12.34 -5.28
CA GLU A 4 -21.60 -11.88 -5.22
C GLU A 4 -21.49 -10.49 -5.88
N PHE A 5 -20.65 -9.63 -5.31
CA PHE A 5 -20.35 -8.34 -5.91
C PHE A 5 -19.53 -8.53 -7.18
N ALA A 6 -19.82 -7.74 -8.21
CA ALA A 6 -19.01 -7.73 -9.42
C ALA A 6 -17.88 -6.70 -9.29
N PHE A 7 -16.67 -7.08 -9.72
CA PHE A 7 -15.51 -6.20 -9.70
C PHE A 7 -15.05 -5.91 -11.12
N THR A 8 -14.62 -4.67 -11.36
CA THR A 8 -13.97 -4.25 -12.61
C THR A 8 -12.60 -3.67 -12.31
N ILE A 9 -11.58 -4.09 -13.06
CA ILE A 9 -10.22 -3.56 -12.99
C ILE A 9 -9.98 -2.61 -14.16
N LYS A 10 -9.39 -1.45 -13.87
CA LYS A 10 -8.83 -0.53 -14.86
C LYS A 10 -7.35 -0.32 -14.56
N SER A 11 -6.54 -0.24 -15.60
CA SER A 11 -5.10 0.03 -15.49
C SER A 11 -4.72 1.31 -16.21
N ILE A 12 -3.87 2.12 -15.59
CA ILE A 12 -3.30 3.35 -16.17
C ILE A 12 -1.80 3.37 -15.87
N CYS A 13 -0.99 3.76 -16.85
CA CYS A 13 0.45 3.94 -16.64
C CYS A 13 0.73 5.05 -15.62
N PHE A 14 1.60 4.77 -14.65
CA PHE A 14 2.18 5.75 -13.74
C PHE A 14 3.59 6.11 -14.19
N ASP A 15 3.67 7.04 -15.14
CA ASP A 15 4.91 7.59 -15.67
C ASP A 15 5.03 9.10 -15.38
N GLU A 16 6.05 9.76 -15.94
CA GLU A 16 6.23 11.21 -15.81
C GLU A 16 5.10 12.05 -16.42
N ASN A 17 4.27 11.47 -17.28
CA ASN A 17 3.14 12.10 -17.94
C ASN A 17 1.81 11.80 -17.25
N TYR A 18 1.81 11.01 -16.18
CA TYR A 18 0.61 10.72 -15.40
C TYR A 18 -0.02 11.99 -14.82
N HIS A 19 -1.31 12.17 -15.07
CA HIS A 19 -2.13 13.21 -14.47
C HIS A 19 -3.33 12.57 -13.77
N PRO A 20 -3.57 12.89 -12.49
CA PRO A 20 -4.79 12.45 -11.82
C PRO A 20 -6.02 12.96 -12.57
N SER A 21 -6.96 12.08 -12.87
CA SER A 21 -8.26 12.48 -13.44
C SER A 21 -9.00 13.38 -12.45
N ASN A 22 -9.76 14.38 -12.90
CA ASN A 22 -10.53 15.32 -12.06
C ASN A 22 -11.66 14.69 -11.21
N ASN A 23 -11.79 13.37 -11.19
CA ASN A 23 -12.82 12.64 -10.46
C ASN A 23 -12.36 12.28 -9.02
N THR A 24 -13.09 11.38 -8.37
CA THR A 24 -12.87 10.90 -6.99
C THR A 24 -11.49 10.29 -6.72
N ARG A 25 -10.63 10.13 -7.73
CA ARG A 25 -9.31 9.48 -7.68
C ARG A 25 -8.13 10.45 -7.42
N ILE A 26 -8.42 11.75 -7.22
CA ILE A 26 -7.42 12.78 -6.88
C ILE A 26 -6.85 12.59 -5.46
N THR A 27 -7.53 11.82 -4.63
CA THR A 27 -7.29 11.70 -3.18
C THR A 27 -6.31 10.59 -2.79
N THR A 28 -5.79 9.81 -3.75
CA THR A 28 -4.85 8.71 -3.45
C THR A 28 -3.43 9.18 -3.13
N ASN A 29 -2.65 8.29 -2.50
CA ASN A 29 -1.31 8.59 -1.98
C ASN A 29 -0.34 9.11 -3.06
N PHE A 30 -0.37 8.56 -4.27
CA PHE A 30 0.49 8.98 -5.38
C PHE A 30 -0.12 10.13 -6.20
N ALA A 31 -1.44 10.36 -6.13
CA ALA A 31 -2.08 11.48 -6.81
C ALA A 31 -1.58 12.83 -6.29
N ASN A 32 -1.26 12.95 -5.00
CA ASN A 32 -0.67 14.19 -4.45
C ASN A 32 0.71 14.51 -5.06
N LEU A 33 1.56 13.49 -5.28
CA LEU A 33 2.86 13.67 -5.95
C LEU A 33 2.73 14.11 -7.41
N ALA A 34 1.59 13.76 -8.03
CA ALA A 34 1.31 13.99 -9.43
C ALA A 34 0.52 15.30 -9.69
N ARG A 35 0.68 16.32 -8.83
CA ARG A 35 -0.05 17.61 -8.95
C ARG A 35 0.89 18.83 -8.87
N GLY A 36 0.33 19.99 -9.24
CA GLY A 36 1.02 21.27 -9.18
C GLY A 36 2.08 21.46 -10.28
N ALA A 37 2.77 22.59 -10.22
CA ALA A 37 3.77 22.98 -11.22
C ALA A 37 4.97 22.01 -11.28
N SER A 38 5.35 21.41 -10.14
CA SER A 38 6.46 20.46 -10.04
C SER A 38 6.08 19.01 -10.34
N ARG A 39 4.84 18.73 -10.79
CA ARG A 39 4.33 17.37 -11.05
C ARG A 39 5.31 16.49 -11.82
N GLN A 40 5.70 16.91 -13.03
CA GLN A 40 6.49 16.06 -13.92
C GLN A 40 7.87 15.78 -13.33
N GLU A 41 8.49 16.78 -12.69
CA GLU A 41 9.77 16.63 -12.01
C GLU A 41 9.67 15.70 -10.79
N ASN A 42 8.62 15.84 -9.97
CA ASN A 42 8.33 14.94 -8.85
C ASN A 42 8.22 13.48 -9.32
N LEU A 43 7.45 13.24 -10.39
CA LEU A 43 7.27 11.90 -10.95
C LEU A 43 8.57 11.32 -11.51
N ARG A 44 9.33 12.10 -12.30
CA ARG A 44 10.65 11.70 -12.81
C ARG A 44 11.61 11.32 -11.68
N ASN A 45 11.73 12.19 -10.68
CA ASN A 45 12.62 11.97 -9.55
C ASN A 45 12.20 10.75 -8.72
N THR A 46 10.89 10.54 -8.53
CA THR A 46 10.36 9.35 -7.84
C THR A 46 10.70 8.07 -8.61
N LEU A 47 10.42 8.03 -9.92
CA LEU A 47 10.73 6.88 -10.77
C LEU A 47 12.24 6.60 -10.84
N GLN A 48 13.07 7.65 -10.86
CA GLN A 48 14.52 7.52 -10.81
C GLN A 48 14.98 6.95 -9.47
N MET A 49 14.44 7.40 -8.34
CA MET A 49 14.74 6.82 -7.01
C MET A 49 14.39 5.33 -6.97
N ILE A 50 13.24 4.95 -7.53
CA ILE A 50 12.78 3.56 -7.60
C ILE A 50 13.75 2.72 -8.45
N ASN A 51 14.11 3.18 -9.65
CA ASN A 51 15.06 2.49 -10.52
C ASN A 51 16.45 2.34 -9.88
N ASN A 52 16.97 3.40 -9.27
CA ASN A 52 18.25 3.35 -8.57
C ASN A 52 18.20 2.35 -7.41
N ARG A 53 17.11 2.35 -6.63
CA ARG A 53 16.95 1.43 -5.52
C ARG A 53 16.83 -0.02 -6.00
N PHE A 54 16.07 -0.28 -7.04
CA PHE A 54 15.95 -1.60 -7.66
C PHE A 54 17.32 -2.13 -8.06
N ASN A 55 18.09 -1.36 -8.83
CA ASN A 55 19.40 -1.78 -9.32
C ASN A 55 20.43 -1.93 -8.19
N SER A 56 20.32 -1.17 -7.10
CA SER A 56 21.17 -1.34 -5.92
C SER A 56 20.97 -2.69 -5.21
N LEU A 57 19.75 -3.23 -5.26
CA LEU A 57 19.43 -4.54 -4.68
C LEU A 57 19.71 -5.65 -5.68
N ALA A 58 19.33 -5.47 -6.95
CA ALA A 58 19.61 -6.37 -8.07
C ALA A 58 21.01 -6.11 -8.67
N HIS A 59 22.04 -6.25 -7.82
CA HIS A 59 23.42 -5.91 -8.11
C HIS A 59 24.17 -6.99 -8.93
N TRP A 60 23.65 -8.22 -8.97
CA TRP A 60 24.25 -9.31 -9.74
C TRP A 60 24.14 -9.05 -11.24
N ASP A 61 25.25 -9.29 -11.97
CA ASP A 61 25.36 -9.03 -13.41
C ASP A 61 24.91 -7.61 -13.81
N ASN A 62 25.10 -6.63 -12.92
CA ASN A 62 24.65 -5.25 -13.06
C ASN A 62 25.73 -4.25 -12.58
N PRO A 63 26.93 -4.25 -13.21
CA PRO A 63 28.08 -3.49 -12.71
C PRO A 63 27.89 -1.97 -12.72
N ASN A 64 27.03 -1.44 -13.61
CA ASN A 64 26.74 -0.01 -13.72
C ASN A 64 25.47 0.41 -12.97
N ALA A 65 24.77 -0.52 -12.32
CA ALA A 65 23.50 -0.29 -11.64
C ALA A 65 22.40 0.35 -12.53
N ASP A 66 22.36 -0.01 -13.83
CA ASP A 66 21.46 0.58 -14.83
C ASP A 66 20.73 -0.47 -15.70
N ARG A 67 20.87 -1.77 -15.38
CA ARG A 67 20.29 -2.88 -16.13
C ARG A 67 18.76 -2.89 -16.11
N TYR A 68 18.15 -2.59 -14.97
CA TYR A 68 16.71 -2.73 -14.80
C TYR A 68 16.00 -1.37 -14.77
N ALA A 69 14.78 -1.34 -15.28
CA ALA A 69 13.84 -0.25 -15.05
C ALA A 69 12.50 -0.82 -14.58
N LEU A 70 11.83 -0.09 -13.69
CA LEU A 70 10.47 -0.40 -13.28
C LEU A 70 9.47 0.49 -14.02
N GLU A 71 8.48 -0.15 -14.60
CA GLU A 71 7.25 0.46 -15.07
C GLU A 71 6.17 0.24 -14.00
N LEU A 72 5.41 1.29 -13.69
CA LEU A 72 4.37 1.25 -12.68
C LEU A 72 3.00 1.43 -13.35
N GLU A 73 2.04 0.63 -12.92
CA GLU A 73 0.65 0.72 -13.37
C GLU A 73 -0.24 0.97 -12.15
N ILE A 74 -1.08 2.01 -12.23
CA ILE A 74 -2.18 2.21 -11.29
C ILE A 74 -3.27 1.23 -11.66
N ILE A 75 -3.54 0.30 -10.77
CA ILE A 75 -4.67 -0.62 -10.82
C ILE A 75 -5.77 -0.03 -9.95
N SER A 76 -6.91 0.26 -10.58
CA SER A 76 -8.10 0.73 -9.88
C SER A 76 -9.20 -0.31 -9.95
N VAL A 77 -9.78 -0.62 -8.80
CA VAL A 77 -10.83 -1.62 -8.64
C VAL A 77 -12.14 -0.90 -8.34
N ASP A 78 -13.11 -1.05 -9.22
CA ASP A 78 -14.47 -0.56 -9.01
C ASP A 78 -15.38 -1.75 -8.63
N ILE A 79 -16.28 -1.56 -7.66
CA ILE A 79 -17.27 -2.55 -7.22
C ILE A 79 -18.66 -2.17 -7.73
N ASP A 80 -19.40 -3.14 -8.26
CA ASP A 80 -20.84 -3.03 -8.53
C ASP A 80 -21.59 -3.88 -7.50
N VAL A 81 -22.27 -3.17 -6.60
CA VAL A 81 -22.97 -3.75 -5.45
C VAL A 81 -24.30 -4.39 -5.86
N GLU A 82 -24.98 -3.84 -6.87
CA GLU A 82 -26.30 -4.30 -7.29
C GLU A 82 -26.27 -5.18 -8.55
N GLY A 83 -25.15 -5.19 -9.29
CA GLY A 83 -25.00 -5.86 -10.58
C GLY A 83 -25.74 -5.15 -11.71
N LYS A 84 -25.90 -3.83 -11.63
CA LYS A 84 -26.65 -3.00 -12.61
C LYS A 84 -25.76 -2.14 -13.50
N GLY A 85 -24.43 -2.26 -13.37
CA GLY A 85 -23.44 -1.46 -14.07
C GLY A 85 -23.07 -0.14 -13.37
N GLU A 86 -23.68 0.17 -12.23
CA GLU A 86 -23.31 1.33 -11.41
C GLU A 86 -22.20 0.96 -10.43
N THR A 87 -21.03 1.57 -10.59
CA THR A 87 -19.83 1.16 -9.85
C THR A 87 -19.36 2.22 -8.85
N PHE A 88 -18.74 1.79 -7.76
CA PHE A 88 -18.05 2.63 -6.79
C PHE A 88 -16.54 2.29 -6.75
N PRO A 89 -15.61 3.26 -6.73
CA PRO A 89 -14.18 2.98 -6.63
C PRO A 89 -13.83 2.46 -5.23
N THR A 90 -13.17 1.31 -5.13
CA THR A 90 -12.87 0.68 -3.83
C THR A 90 -11.41 0.67 -3.47
N ILE A 91 -10.53 0.26 -4.39
CA ILE A 91 -9.10 0.08 -4.17
C ILE A 91 -8.33 0.75 -5.31
N GLU A 92 -7.24 1.43 -4.96
CA GLU A 92 -6.21 1.82 -5.92
C GLU A 92 -4.83 1.37 -5.40
N ILE A 93 -4.12 0.62 -6.23
CA ILE A 93 -2.81 0.03 -5.92
C ILE A 93 -1.89 0.18 -7.12
N LEU A 94 -0.59 0.08 -6.88
CA LEU A 94 0.42 0.01 -7.93
C LEU A 94 0.79 -1.46 -8.19
N LYS A 95 0.82 -1.82 -9.48
CA LYS A 95 1.50 -3.00 -10.00
C LYS A 95 2.85 -2.57 -10.56
N THR A 96 3.87 -3.37 -10.30
CA THR A 96 5.20 -3.20 -10.89
C THR A 96 5.37 -4.12 -12.09
N ASN A 97 6.05 -3.65 -13.13
CA ASN A 97 6.53 -4.46 -14.24
C ASN A 97 8.03 -4.16 -14.43
N ILE A 98 8.85 -5.20 -14.52
CA ILE A 98 10.30 -5.11 -14.50
C ILE A 98 10.81 -5.26 -15.93
N LEU A 99 11.48 -4.23 -16.43
CA LEU A 99 12.17 -4.26 -17.71
C LEU A 99 13.65 -4.59 -17.49
N ASP A 100 14.09 -5.76 -17.93
CA ASP A 100 15.51 -6.12 -18.03
C ASP A 100 16.05 -5.63 -19.37
N ARG A 101 16.82 -4.52 -19.35
CA ARG A 101 17.37 -3.91 -20.57
C ARG A 101 18.47 -4.75 -21.22
N LYS A 102 19.14 -5.62 -20.47
CA LYS A 102 20.20 -6.48 -21.00
C LYS A 102 19.62 -7.59 -21.88
N THR A 103 18.48 -8.17 -21.46
CA THR A 103 17.82 -9.27 -22.18
C THR A 103 16.60 -8.83 -22.98
N ASN A 104 16.20 -7.56 -22.86
CA ASN A 104 15.00 -6.98 -23.46
C ASN A 104 13.72 -7.77 -23.10
N LYS A 105 13.62 -8.20 -21.83
CA LYS A 105 12.47 -8.93 -21.30
C LYS A 105 11.68 -8.08 -20.32
N ARG A 106 10.36 -8.21 -20.40
CA ARG A 106 9.42 -7.71 -19.39
C ARG A 106 9.06 -8.85 -18.46
N ILE A 107 9.18 -8.63 -17.16
CA ILE A 107 8.90 -9.60 -16.09
C ILE A 107 7.81 -8.99 -15.22
N ASP A 108 6.79 -9.76 -14.87
CA ASP A 108 5.77 -9.30 -13.93
C ASP A 108 6.38 -9.08 -12.55
N GLY A 109 6.02 -7.95 -11.93
CA GLY A 109 6.27 -7.69 -10.52
C GLY A 109 5.01 -7.88 -9.68
N ILE A 110 5.10 -7.53 -8.40
CA ILE A 110 4.00 -7.74 -7.45
C ILE A 110 2.98 -6.58 -7.52
N VAL A 111 1.69 -6.92 -7.39
CA VAL A 111 0.58 -5.98 -7.21
C VAL A 111 0.29 -5.73 -5.73
N GLY A 112 -0.18 -4.53 -5.37
CA GLY A 112 -0.51 -4.18 -3.97
C GLY A 112 0.35 -3.06 -3.38
N ASN A 113 1.30 -2.55 -4.16
CA ASN A 113 2.16 -1.44 -3.75
C ASN A 113 1.33 -0.16 -3.57
N ASN A 114 1.72 0.68 -2.61
CA ASN A 114 1.11 1.98 -2.32
C ASN A 114 -0.42 1.92 -2.15
N PHE A 115 -0.87 0.92 -1.38
CA PHE A 115 -2.27 0.59 -1.17
C PHE A 115 -3.11 1.77 -0.67
N SER A 116 -4.16 2.08 -1.43
CA SER A 116 -5.21 3.03 -1.06
C SER A 116 -6.58 2.35 -1.17
N SER A 117 -7.46 2.61 -0.20
CA SER A 117 -8.81 2.08 -0.18
C SER A 117 -9.79 3.12 0.33
N TYR A 118 -10.93 3.24 -0.35
CA TYR A 118 -12.00 4.17 -0.02
C TYR A 118 -12.67 3.80 1.32
N VAL A 119 -12.98 2.52 1.50
CA VAL A 119 -13.58 2.01 2.74
C VAL A 119 -12.59 2.13 3.89
N ARG A 120 -11.30 1.87 3.65
CA ARG A 120 -10.26 2.09 4.67
C ARG A 120 -10.15 3.56 5.08
N ASP A 121 -10.14 4.47 4.12
CA ASP A 121 -10.06 5.90 4.42
C ASP A 121 -11.31 6.39 5.17
N TYR A 122 -12.51 5.84 4.88
CA TYR A 122 -13.71 6.03 5.71
C TYR A 122 -13.52 5.49 7.13
N ASP A 123 -13.10 4.24 7.28
CA ASP A 123 -12.95 3.59 8.58
C ASP A 123 -11.98 4.37 9.48
N PHE A 124 -10.81 4.76 8.97
CA PHE A 124 -9.79 5.46 9.75
C PHE A 124 -10.03 6.97 9.90
N SER A 125 -10.53 7.64 8.85
CA SER A 125 -10.58 9.12 8.81
C SER A 125 -11.96 9.70 9.10
N VAL A 126 -12.99 8.86 9.25
CA VAL A 126 -14.34 9.29 9.61
C VAL A 126 -14.86 8.46 10.77
N LEU A 127 -15.07 7.15 10.57
CA LEU A 127 -15.75 6.31 11.55
C LEU A 127 -14.99 6.23 12.89
N LEU A 128 -13.69 5.92 12.85
CA LEU A 128 -12.88 5.80 14.07
C LEU A 128 -12.72 7.14 14.79
N LEU A 129 -12.59 8.24 14.04
CA LEU A 129 -12.46 9.59 14.61
C LEU A 129 -13.75 10.03 15.29
N GLU A 130 -14.90 9.89 14.62
CA GLU A 130 -16.20 10.27 15.21
C GLU A 130 -16.56 9.39 16.41
N HIS A 131 -16.24 8.09 16.38
CA HIS A 131 -16.44 7.19 17.53
C HIS A 131 -15.70 7.65 18.80
N ASN A 132 -14.49 8.19 18.65
CA ASN A 132 -13.62 8.56 19.77
C ASN A 132 -13.70 10.05 20.17
N LYS A 133 -14.41 10.90 19.42
CA LYS A 133 -14.38 12.37 19.55
C LYS A 133 -14.70 12.89 20.96
N ASP A 134 -15.59 12.20 21.67
CA ASP A 134 -16.04 12.56 23.02
C ASP A 134 -15.78 11.45 24.06
N GLN A 135 -14.88 10.50 23.76
CA GLN A 135 -14.53 9.41 24.66
C GLN A 135 -13.25 9.70 25.46
N ALA A 136 -13.25 9.35 26.74
CA ALA A 136 -12.08 9.49 27.61
C ALA A 136 -10.97 8.47 27.29
N THR A 137 -11.34 7.32 26.74
CA THR A 137 -10.43 6.22 26.42
C THR A 137 -10.64 5.79 24.98
N PHE A 138 -9.53 5.57 24.27
CA PHE A 138 -9.57 5.07 22.91
C PHE A 138 -10.25 3.70 22.84
N SER A 139 -11.19 3.55 21.91
CA SER A 139 -11.81 2.26 21.57
C SER A 139 -12.11 2.18 20.07
N THR A 140 -12.36 0.97 19.58
CA THR A 140 -12.79 0.73 18.20
C THR A 140 -14.32 0.57 18.15
N PRO A 141 -14.98 0.99 17.06
CA PRO A 141 -16.36 0.61 16.77
C PRO A 141 -16.53 -0.91 16.71
N GLU A 142 -17.75 -1.38 16.96
CA GLU A 142 -18.10 -2.79 16.71
C GLU A 142 -17.88 -3.14 15.23
N ASN A 143 -17.36 -4.34 14.95
CA ASN A 143 -17.06 -4.83 13.60
C ASN A 143 -16.09 -3.95 12.78
N TYR A 144 -15.26 -3.12 13.45
CA TYR A 144 -14.34 -2.20 12.79
C TYR A 144 -13.43 -2.89 11.76
N GLY A 145 -13.53 -2.49 10.49
CA GLY A 145 -12.75 -3.07 9.40
C GLY A 145 -13.26 -4.39 8.84
N GLU A 146 -14.32 -4.99 9.40
CA GLU A 146 -14.83 -6.28 8.90
C GLU A 146 -15.41 -6.16 7.49
N LEU A 147 -16.19 -5.11 7.21
CA LEU A 147 -16.77 -4.90 5.89
C LEU A 147 -15.67 -4.74 4.83
N HIS A 148 -14.67 -3.90 5.10
CA HIS A 148 -13.54 -3.73 4.20
C HIS A 148 -12.74 -5.03 4.02
N GLY A 149 -12.50 -5.76 5.12
CA GLY A 149 -11.85 -7.06 5.10
C GLY A 149 -12.56 -8.06 4.19
N LYS A 150 -13.88 -8.19 4.33
CA LYS A 150 -14.70 -9.07 3.49
C LYS A 150 -14.69 -8.61 2.02
N ILE A 151 -14.83 -7.31 1.75
CA ILE A 151 -14.77 -6.78 0.36
C ILE A 151 -13.42 -7.09 -0.28
N PHE A 152 -12.32 -6.89 0.44
CA PHE A 152 -10.98 -7.18 -0.05
C PHE A 152 -10.80 -8.67 -0.37
N GLN A 153 -11.24 -9.54 0.56
CA GLN A 153 -11.14 -10.99 0.36
C GLN A 153 -12.02 -11.47 -0.80
N SER A 154 -13.23 -10.91 -0.93
CA SER A 154 -14.12 -11.15 -2.08
C SER A 154 -13.45 -10.73 -3.39
N PHE A 155 -12.80 -9.57 -3.42
CA PHE A 155 -12.04 -9.14 -4.60
C PHE A 155 -10.89 -10.09 -4.93
N VAL A 156 -10.01 -10.39 -3.97
CA VAL A 156 -8.82 -11.25 -4.20
C VAL A 156 -9.21 -12.68 -4.59
N ASN A 157 -10.35 -13.18 -4.12
CA ASN A 157 -10.87 -14.51 -4.47
C ASN A 157 -11.73 -14.52 -5.75
N SER A 158 -11.99 -13.37 -6.38
CA SER A 158 -12.88 -13.29 -7.55
C SER A 158 -12.20 -13.76 -8.84
N GLU A 159 -13.01 -14.19 -9.81
CA GLU A 159 -12.53 -14.46 -11.17
C GLU A 159 -11.85 -13.22 -11.78
N THR A 160 -12.39 -12.02 -11.52
CA THR A 160 -11.80 -10.75 -11.97
C THR A 160 -10.34 -10.63 -11.51
N TYR A 161 -10.02 -10.99 -10.28
CA TYR A 161 -8.64 -10.97 -9.78
C TYR A 161 -7.77 -12.00 -10.51
N SER A 162 -8.20 -13.26 -10.54
CA SER A 162 -7.44 -14.36 -11.15
C SER A 162 -7.22 -14.18 -12.67
N ASN A 163 -8.13 -13.49 -13.36
CA ASN A 163 -8.00 -13.16 -14.78
C ASN A 163 -6.97 -12.04 -15.05
N ASN A 164 -6.57 -11.27 -14.03
CA ASN A 164 -5.66 -10.14 -14.16
C ASN A 164 -4.31 -10.36 -13.43
N PHE A 165 -4.28 -11.18 -12.39
CA PHE A 165 -3.10 -11.40 -11.55
C PHE A 165 -2.90 -12.89 -11.23
N ASN A 166 -1.66 -13.33 -11.32
CA ASN A 166 -1.29 -14.74 -11.10
C ASN A 166 -0.87 -15.04 -9.66
N LYS A 167 -0.68 -14.02 -8.82
CA LYS A 167 -0.19 -14.15 -7.44
C LYS A 167 -0.97 -13.22 -6.51
N ALA A 168 -1.04 -13.58 -5.24
CA ALA A 168 -1.63 -12.76 -4.20
C ALA A 168 -0.92 -11.40 -4.07
N PRO A 169 -1.62 -10.35 -3.60
CA PRO A 169 -1.01 -9.04 -3.46
C PRO A 169 -0.07 -9.01 -2.25
N VAL A 170 0.99 -8.22 -2.33
CA VAL A 170 1.83 -7.86 -1.17
C VAL A 170 1.69 -6.36 -0.93
N ILE A 171 1.19 -6.01 0.25
CA ILE A 171 1.05 -4.62 0.67
C ILE A 171 2.21 -4.29 1.59
N CYS A 172 3.07 -3.36 1.18
CA CYS A 172 4.20 -2.94 1.98
C CYS A 172 4.00 -1.52 2.51
N LEU A 173 4.09 -1.35 3.83
CA LEU A 173 3.82 -0.10 4.53
C LEU A 173 4.96 0.29 5.47
N SER A 174 4.88 1.51 5.98
CA SER A 174 5.72 1.90 7.10
C SER A 174 5.37 1.13 8.37
N VAL A 175 6.38 0.79 9.17
CA VAL A 175 6.20 0.44 10.58
C VAL A 175 5.51 1.55 11.39
N SER A 176 4.75 1.14 12.41
CA SER A 176 4.06 2.02 13.36
C SER A 176 5.01 2.66 14.37
N THR A 177 4.81 3.96 14.67
CA THR A 177 5.57 4.71 15.69
C THR A 177 5.19 4.39 17.13
N THR A 178 4.09 3.67 17.35
CA THR A 178 3.62 3.29 18.69
C THR A 178 4.12 1.92 19.13
N LYS A 179 4.98 1.28 18.33
CA LYS A 179 5.52 -0.05 18.56
C LYS A 179 7.04 -0.04 18.54
N THR A 180 7.61 -1.00 19.25
CA THR A 180 9.05 -1.25 19.28
C THR A 180 9.32 -2.54 18.55
N TYR A 181 10.32 -2.52 17.67
CA TYR A 181 10.70 -3.63 16.82
C TYR A 181 12.04 -4.18 17.27
N HIS A 182 12.12 -5.49 17.45
CA HIS A 182 13.30 -6.20 17.91
C HIS A 182 13.89 -6.99 16.76
N ARG A 183 15.15 -6.71 16.43
CA ARG A 183 15.90 -7.41 15.40
C ARG A 183 16.07 -8.87 15.80
N THR A 184 15.74 -9.79 14.89
CA THR A 184 15.94 -11.23 15.09
C THR A 184 17.27 -11.70 14.48
N ALA A 185 17.56 -12.99 14.61
CA ALA A 185 18.69 -13.63 13.94
C ALA A 185 18.38 -13.99 12.47
N ASN A 186 17.11 -13.95 12.05
CA ASN A 186 16.71 -14.33 10.71
C ASN A 186 17.10 -13.24 9.70
N GLN A 187 17.64 -13.67 8.55
CA GLN A 187 18.06 -12.79 7.48
C GLN A 187 17.71 -13.43 6.13
N HIS A 188 16.77 -12.81 5.43
CA HIS A 188 16.42 -13.17 4.07
C HIS A 188 17.40 -12.53 3.07
N PRO A 189 17.83 -13.20 1.99
CA PRO A 189 18.77 -12.63 1.02
C PRO A 189 18.27 -11.34 0.36
N ILE A 190 16.95 -11.20 0.16
CA ILE A 190 16.35 -10.04 -0.51
C ILE A 190 15.65 -9.09 0.46
N LEU A 191 14.88 -9.63 1.41
CA LEU A 191 14.10 -8.81 2.36
C LEU A 191 15.01 -8.23 3.45
N GLY A 192 16.19 -8.83 3.65
CA GLY A 192 17.15 -8.41 4.64
C GLY A 192 16.85 -8.96 6.03
N VAL A 193 17.18 -8.19 7.05
CA VAL A 193 17.11 -8.65 8.44
C VAL A 193 15.68 -8.55 8.94
N GLU A 194 15.19 -9.61 9.60
CA GLU A 194 13.86 -9.61 10.18
C GLU A 194 13.81 -8.87 11.53
N TYR A 195 12.67 -8.23 11.76
CA TYR A 195 12.29 -7.62 13.02
C TYR A 195 10.94 -8.19 13.47
N GLU A 196 10.77 -8.33 14.78
CA GLU A 196 9.51 -8.76 15.40
C GLU A 196 8.96 -7.65 16.31
N GLN A 197 7.64 -7.62 16.46
CA GLN A 197 6.95 -6.76 17.41
C GLN A 197 5.86 -7.60 18.08
N ASP A 198 5.85 -7.64 19.42
CA ASP A 198 4.97 -8.55 20.16
C ASP A 198 3.72 -7.84 20.72
N ALA A 199 3.52 -6.57 20.37
CA ALA A 199 2.45 -5.76 20.91
C ALA A 199 1.22 -5.74 19.97
N TYR A 200 0.04 -5.64 20.56
CA TYR A 200 -1.19 -5.41 19.79
C TYR A 200 -1.06 -4.17 18.90
N SER A 201 -1.41 -4.28 17.62
CA SER A 201 -1.45 -3.18 16.64
C SER A 201 -2.81 -3.17 15.96
N LEU A 202 -3.52 -2.04 16.08
CA LEU A 202 -4.82 -1.85 15.42
C LEU A 202 -4.71 -1.99 13.90
N THR A 203 -3.60 -1.52 13.31
CA THR A 203 -3.38 -1.66 11.87
C THR A 203 -3.20 -3.13 11.51
N ASP A 204 -2.43 -3.89 12.27
CA ASP A 204 -2.20 -5.30 11.99
C ASP A 204 -3.50 -6.11 12.12
N GLU A 205 -4.31 -5.85 13.15
CA GLU A 205 -5.64 -6.46 13.30
C GLU A 205 -6.56 -6.10 12.11
N TYR A 206 -6.53 -4.85 11.66
CA TYR A 206 -7.34 -4.39 10.53
C TYR A 206 -6.95 -5.11 9.23
N PHE A 207 -5.65 -5.28 8.95
CA PHE A 207 -5.17 -6.03 7.79
C PHE A 207 -5.39 -7.55 7.97
N ALA A 208 -5.40 -8.09 9.19
CA ALA A 208 -5.77 -9.48 9.44
C ALA A 208 -7.21 -9.78 9.01
N LYS A 209 -8.14 -8.82 9.15
CA LYS A 209 -9.52 -8.94 8.63
C LYS A 209 -9.58 -9.03 7.10
N MET A 210 -8.53 -8.60 6.40
CA MET A 210 -8.35 -8.76 4.95
C MET A 210 -7.74 -10.13 4.59
N GLY A 211 -7.51 -11.02 5.56
CA GLY A 211 -6.88 -12.33 5.34
C GLY A 211 -5.37 -12.23 5.14
N LEU A 212 -4.74 -11.20 5.71
CA LEU A 212 -3.31 -10.93 5.54
C LEU A 212 -2.55 -11.13 6.85
N GLU A 213 -1.38 -11.75 6.75
CA GLU A 213 -0.37 -11.83 7.80
C GLU A 213 0.63 -10.70 7.65
N VAL A 214 1.39 -10.38 8.70
CA VAL A 214 2.41 -9.33 8.68
C VAL A 214 3.77 -9.87 9.12
N ARG A 215 4.83 -9.46 8.41
CA ARG A 215 6.23 -9.61 8.84
C ARG A 215 7.00 -8.33 8.59
N TYR A 216 8.05 -8.10 9.36
CA TYR A 216 8.84 -6.87 9.25
C TYR A 216 10.26 -7.18 8.85
N PHE A 217 10.72 -6.55 7.77
CA PHE A 217 12.06 -6.75 7.28
C PHE A 217 12.73 -5.42 6.98
N MET A 218 14.01 -5.33 7.29
CA MET A 218 14.87 -4.22 6.91
C MET A 218 15.79 -4.67 5.76
N PRO A 219 15.52 -4.28 4.51
CA PRO A 219 16.34 -4.61 3.36
C PRO A 219 17.77 -4.08 3.50
N ALA A 220 18.69 -4.70 2.77
CA ALA A 220 20.09 -4.27 2.76
C ALA A 220 20.20 -2.79 2.36
N ASN A 221 20.97 -2.03 3.13
CA ASN A 221 21.18 -0.58 2.96
C ASN A 221 19.92 0.29 3.15
N SER A 222 18.85 -0.25 3.75
CA SER A 222 17.77 0.54 4.32
C SER A 222 18.11 0.99 5.74
N VAL A 223 17.39 2.00 6.23
CA VAL A 223 17.60 2.57 7.57
C VAL A 223 16.49 2.22 8.57
N ALA A 224 15.40 1.62 8.12
CA ALA A 224 14.29 1.17 8.96
C ALA A 224 13.60 -0.06 8.36
N PRO A 225 12.99 -0.94 9.19
CA PRO A 225 12.18 -2.05 8.71
C PRO A 225 10.90 -1.56 8.02
N LEU A 226 10.44 -2.33 7.03
CA LEU A 226 9.15 -2.17 6.37
C LEU A 226 8.21 -3.29 6.86
N ALA A 227 6.91 -2.99 6.92
CA ALA A 227 5.87 -3.97 7.23
C ALA A 227 5.33 -4.57 5.93
N PHE A 228 5.44 -5.88 5.76
CA PHE A 228 4.94 -6.62 4.61
C PHE A 228 3.68 -7.38 5.02
N TYR A 229 2.55 -6.98 4.46
CA TYR A 229 1.27 -7.68 4.60
C TYR A 229 1.03 -8.55 3.39
N PHE A 230 0.78 -9.85 3.59
CA PHE A 230 0.72 -10.84 2.53
C PHE A 230 -0.22 -12.00 2.87
N ARG A 231 -0.56 -12.80 1.86
CA ARG A 231 -1.27 -14.09 2.01
C ARG A 231 -0.38 -15.19 1.47
N GLY A 232 -0.32 -16.34 2.15
CA GLY A 232 0.54 -17.45 1.76
C GLY A 232 1.96 -17.31 2.31
N ASP A 233 2.96 -17.69 1.53
CA ASP A 233 4.36 -17.71 1.98
C ASP A 233 5.17 -16.60 1.28
N LEU A 234 5.31 -15.45 1.95
CA LEU A 234 6.09 -14.31 1.46
C LEU A 234 7.51 -14.69 1.04
N LEU A 235 8.13 -15.66 1.71
CA LEU A 235 9.54 -15.99 1.50
C LEU A 235 9.77 -16.88 0.27
N ASN A 236 8.77 -17.66 -0.12
CA ASN A 236 8.93 -18.71 -1.12
C ASN A 236 8.02 -18.52 -2.36
N ASP A 237 6.90 -17.80 -2.25
CA ASP A 237 5.93 -17.66 -3.34
C ASP A 237 6.34 -16.58 -4.38
N TYR A 238 7.35 -15.77 -4.05
CA TYR A 238 7.81 -14.64 -4.87
C TYR A 238 9.30 -14.76 -5.20
N THR A 239 9.64 -14.42 -6.44
CA THR A 239 11.03 -14.37 -6.92
C THR A 239 11.78 -13.18 -6.33
N ASP A 240 13.12 -13.25 -6.39
CA ASP A 240 13.97 -12.17 -5.92
C ASP A 240 13.65 -10.81 -6.59
N LEU A 241 13.44 -10.80 -7.91
CA LEU A 241 13.14 -9.58 -8.66
C LEU A 241 11.75 -9.02 -8.30
N GLU A 242 10.76 -9.89 -8.05
CA GLU A 242 9.43 -9.50 -7.57
C GLU A 242 9.53 -8.82 -6.19
N LEU A 243 10.25 -9.40 -5.23
CA LEU A 243 10.45 -8.81 -3.90
C LEU A 243 11.23 -7.50 -3.96
N ILE A 244 12.29 -7.42 -4.78
CA ILE A 244 13.05 -6.18 -5.01
C ILE A 244 12.16 -5.10 -5.61
N SER A 245 11.23 -5.45 -6.51
CA SER A 245 10.30 -4.48 -7.10
C SER A 245 9.43 -3.81 -6.03
N THR A 246 8.85 -4.60 -5.12
CA THR A 246 8.07 -4.09 -3.98
C THR A 246 8.92 -3.22 -3.04
N ILE A 247 10.12 -3.70 -2.65
CA ILE A 247 11.01 -2.95 -1.76
C ILE A 247 11.39 -1.60 -2.39
N SER A 248 11.87 -1.62 -3.63
CA SER A 248 12.37 -0.42 -4.30
C SER A 248 11.27 0.62 -4.53
N THR A 249 10.06 0.18 -4.89
CA THR A 249 8.90 1.05 -4.99
C THR A 249 8.50 1.62 -3.64
N MET A 250 8.27 0.77 -2.64
CA MET A 250 7.70 1.22 -1.36
C MET A 250 8.69 1.99 -0.50
N GLU A 251 9.96 1.59 -0.44
CA GLU A 251 10.98 2.35 0.28
C GLU A 251 11.17 3.75 -0.30
N SER A 252 11.14 3.90 -1.63
CA SER A 252 11.25 5.20 -2.28
C SER A 252 10.06 6.10 -1.92
N PHE A 253 8.84 5.57 -1.94
CA PHE A 253 7.66 6.30 -1.45
C PHE A 253 7.77 6.63 0.03
N GLN A 254 8.23 5.71 0.89
CA GLN A 254 8.39 5.99 2.31
C GLN A 254 9.48 7.03 2.61
N LYS A 255 10.55 7.12 1.80
CA LYS A 255 11.54 8.21 1.88
C LYS A 255 10.94 9.57 1.59
N ILE A 256 9.90 9.63 0.75
CA ILE A 256 9.16 10.86 0.44
C ILE A 256 8.12 11.14 1.53
N TYR A 257 7.36 10.12 1.94
CA TYR A 257 6.23 10.27 2.85
C TYR A 257 6.63 10.40 4.30
N ARG A 258 7.70 9.72 4.74
CA ARG A 258 8.19 9.62 6.12
C ARG A 258 9.73 9.63 6.18
N PRO A 259 10.41 10.65 5.62
CA PRO A 259 11.87 10.78 5.68
C PRO A 259 12.45 10.68 7.09
N GLU A 260 11.71 11.08 8.13
CA GLU A 260 12.15 10.96 9.54
C GLU A 260 12.42 9.50 9.96
N ILE A 261 11.82 8.54 9.25
CA ILE A 261 11.98 7.10 9.50
C ILE A 261 12.85 6.47 8.40
N TYR A 262 12.53 6.69 7.12
CA TYR A 262 13.15 5.95 6.00
C TYR A 262 14.27 6.68 5.28
N ASN A 263 14.46 7.97 5.60
CA ASN A 263 15.59 8.76 5.12
C ASN A 263 16.37 9.38 6.29
N ALA A 264 16.31 8.73 7.46
CA ALA A 264 17.13 9.05 8.62
C ALA A 264 18.61 8.80 8.31
N ASN A 265 19.50 9.59 8.91
CA ASN A 265 20.95 9.47 8.68
C ASN A 265 21.60 8.36 9.53
N SER A 266 20.82 7.70 10.39
CA SER A 266 21.25 6.55 11.18
C SER A 266 20.30 5.35 10.98
N PRO A 267 20.83 4.12 10.83
CA PRO A 267 20.00 2.93 10.66
C PRO A 267 19.41 2.46 11.98
N ALA A 268 18.29 1.74 11.89
CA ALA A 268 17.64 1.08 13.02
C ALA A 268 18.60 0.13 13.75
N GLY A 269 18.61 0.24 15.08
CA GLY A 269 19.38 -0.64 15.96
C GLY A 269 18.74 -2.02 16.15
N LYS A 270 19.26 -2.80 17.10
CA LYS A 270 18.67 -4.10 17.50
C LYS A 270 17.29 -3.96 18.16
N CYS A 271 17.03 -2.81 18.77
CA CYS A 271 15.74 -2.42 19.32
C CYS A 271 15.44 -1.06 18.72
N TYR A 272 14.33 -0.94 18.00
CA TYR A 272 14.02 0.24 17.20
C TYR A 272 12.56 0.66 17.40
N GLN A 273 12.36 1.90 17.83
CA GLN A 273 11.04 2.54 17.84
C GLN A 273 11.09 3.73 16.88
N PRO A 274 10.34 3.68 15.76
CA PRO A 274 10.35 4.77 14.78
C PRO A 274 9.66 6.02 15.35
N SER A 275 10.11 7.19 14.92
CA SER A 275 9.59 8.47 15.41
C SER A 275 9.50 9.51 14.29
N LEU A 276 8.31 10.09 14.11
CA LEU A 276 8.10 11.23 13.21
C LEU A 276 8.65 12.55 13.78
N LYS A 277 9.19 12.54 15.00
CA LYS A 277 9.85 13.70 15.61
C LYS A 277 11.37 13.65 15.47
N HIS A 278 11.91 12.58 14.87
CA HIS A 278 13.34 12.45 14.62
C HIS A 278 13.83 13.59 13.72
N GLN A 279 14.94 14.24 14.09
CA GLN A 279 15.44 15.44 13.41
C GLN A 279 16.63 15.16 12.49
N ASP A 280 17.35 14.05 12.69
CA ASP A 280 18.55 13.69 11.92
C ASP A 280 18.18 12.88 10.67
N TYR A 281 17.58 13.56 9.69
CA TYR A 281 17.18 12.96 8.42
C TYR A 281 17.43 13.90 7.25
N SER A 282 17.42 13.33 6.05
CA SER A 282 17.55 14.08 4.80
C SER A 282 16.21 14.21 4.10
N LEU A 283 15.95 15.35 3.46
CA LEU A 283 14.79 15.54 2.59
C LEU A 283 15.13 15.16 1.14
N THR A 284 14.16 14.60 0.44
CA THR A 284 14.24 14.44 -1.02
C THR A 284 13.98 15.79 -1.69
N ARG A 285 14.30 15.91 -2.99
CA ARG A 285 13.91 17.09 -3.80
C ARG A 285 12.46 17.02 -4.29
N ILE A 286 11.69 16.03 -3.84
CA ILE A 286 10.31 15.81 -4.26
C ILE A 286 9.39 16.50 -3.26
N VAL A 287 8.52 17.36 -3.76
CA VAL A 287 7.55 18.09 -2.93
C VAL A 287 6.34 17.18 -2.69
N TYR A 288 6.00 16.97 -1.41
CA TYR A 288 4.85 16.18 -0.99
C TYR A 288 4.13 16.87 0.17
N ASP A 289 2.83 17.12 0.01
CA ASP A 289 2.02 17.82 1.01
C ASP A 289 1.23 16.82 1.87
N ARG A 290 1.73 16.58 3.09
CA ARG A 290 1.08 15.68 4.06
C ARG A 290 -0.23 16.25 4.61
N GLU A 291 -0.34 17.57 4.74
CA GLU A 291 -1.56 18.21 5.25
C GLU A 291 -2.67 18.11 4.21
N GLU A 292 -2.36 18.43 2.96
CA GLU A 292 -3.29 18.23 1.85
C GLU A 292 -3.70 16.76 1.76
N ARG A 293 -2.75 15.81 1.84
CA ARG A 293 -3.09 14.38 1.84
C ARG A 293 -4.05 14.00 2.96
N SER A 294 -3.85 14.53 4.17
CA SER A 294 -4.71 14.26 5.33
C SER A 294 -6.12 14.82 5.12
N GLN A 295 -6.24 16.04 4.59
CA GLN A 295 -7.53 16.63 4.24
C GLN A 295 -8.24 15.85 3.12
N LEU A 296 -7.50 15.37 2.13
CA LEU A 296 -8.01 14.54 1.04
C LEU A 296 -8.51 13.18 1.54
N ALA A 297 -7.84 12.57 2.55
CA ALA A 297 -8.31 11.34 3.18
C ALA A 297 -9.68 11.51 3.83
N VAL A 298 -9.87 12.60 4.58
CA VAL A 298 -11.16 12.92 5.22
C VAL A 298 -12.25 13.17 4.18
N LYS A 299 -11.95 13.91 3.11
CA LYS A 299 -12.90 14.15 2.01
C LYS A 299 -13.30 12.84 1.32
N GLN A 300 -12.33 11.96 1.04
CA GLN A 300 -12.58 10.64 0.47
C GLN A 300 -13.41 9.77 1.42
N GLY A 301 -13.11 9.79 2.71
CA GLY A 301 -13.87 9.06 3.73
C GLY A 301 -15.34 9.51 3.78
N LYS A 302 -15.61 10.82 3.78
CA LYS A 302 -16.99 11.35 3.77
C LYS A 302 -17.72 11.06 2.46
N PHE A 303 -17.02 11.12 1.32
CA PHE A 303 -17.59 10.70 0.04
C PHE A 303 -17.98 9.22 0.07
N THR A 304 -17.13 8.36 0.64
CA THR A 304 -17.38 6.92 0.79
C THR A 304 -18.55 6.66 1.74
N GLU A 305 -18.62 7.40 2.85
CA GLU A 305 -19.74 7.32 3.79
C GLU A 305 -21.08 7.55 3.06
N GLU A 306 -21.20 8.63 2.29
CA GLU A 306 -22.45 9.00 1.64
C GLU A 306 -22.77 8.13 0.42
N GLN A 307 -21.78 7.92 -0.47
CA GLN A 307 -22.02 7.31 -1.78
C GLN A 307 -21.90 5.79 -1.79
N PHE A 308 -21.33 5.20 -0.74
CA PHE A 308 -21.16 3.75 -0.65
C PHE A 308 -21.79 3.19 0.61
N ILE A 309 -21.35 3.63 1.80
CA ILE A 309 -21.77 3.03 3.08
C ILE A 309 -23.26 3.25 3.32
N LYS A 310 -23.73 4.52 3.37
CA LYS A 310 -25.14 4.86 3.60
C LYS A 310 -26.02 4.43 2.43
N ARG A 311 -25.55 4.66 1.19
CA ARG A 311 -26.31 4.33 -0.03
C ARG A 311 -26.65 2.85 -0.13
N TYR A 312 -25.72 1.96 0.22
CA TYR A 312 -25.87 0.51 0.07
C TYR A 312 -25.98 -0.23 1.40
N GLN A 313 -26.22 0.46 2.52
CA GLN A 313 -26.16 -0.08 3.88
C GLN A 313 -26.86 -1.44 4.00
N ASN A 314 -28.14 -1.53 3.63
CA ASN A 314 -28.91 -2.78 3.76
C ASN A 314 -28.29 -3.95 2.96
N ILE A 315 -27.74 -3.69 1.77
CA ILE A 315 -27.12 -4.71 0.93
C ILE A 315 -25.78 -5.13 1.51
N LEU A 316 -24.96 -4.15 1.92
CA LEU A 316 -23.64 -4.39 2.52
C LEU A 316 -23.75 -5.16 3.83
N ASP A 317 -24.68 -4.80 4.70
CA ASP A 317 -24.92 -5.46 5.99
C ASP A 317 -25.41 -6.90 5.79
N GLN A 318 -26.41 -7.09 4.92
CA GLN A 318 -26.93 -8.42 4.60
C GLN A 318 -25.84 -9.29 3.95
N TRP A 319 -25.06 -8.73 3.03
CA TRP A 319 -23.96 -9.45 2.40
C TRP A 319 -22.87 -9.80 3.41
N ALA A 320 -22.40 -8.85 4.22
CA ALA A 320 -21.35 -9.07 5.19
C ALA A 320 -21.74 -10.09 6.27
N ALA A 321 -23.02 -10.16 6.66
CA ALA A 321 -23.51 -11.16 7.60
C ALA A 321 -23.52 -12.60 7.01
N ASN A 322 -23.63 -12.73 5.70
CA ASN A 322 -23.72 -14.03 5.00
C ASN A 322 -22.42 -14.44 4.29
N TYR A 323 -21.47 -13.51 4.12
CA TYR A 323 -20.21 -13.79 3.45
C TYR A 323 -19.28 -14.58 4.37
N ALA A 324 -19.09 -15.86 4.03
CA ALA A 324 -18.08 -16.70 4.67
C ALA A 324 -16.71 -16.39 4.07
N VAL A 325 -15.78 -15.99 4.92
CA VAL A 325 -14.37 -15.86 4.56
C VAL A 325 -13.80 -17.26 4.32
N VAL A 326 -13.10 -17.45 3.18
CA VAL A 326 -12.50 -18.72 2.76
C VAL A 326 -11.00 -18.74 3.01
#